data_AF-A0AAW0QBL3-F1
#
_entry.id   AF-A0AAW0QBL3-F1
#
_cell.length_a   1.000
_cell.length_b   1.000
_cell.length_c   1.000
_cell.angle_alpha   90.00
_cell.angle_beta   90.00
_cell.angle_gamma   90.00
#
_symmetry.space_group_name_H-M   'P 1'
#
loop_
_entity.id
_entity.type
_entity.pdbx_description
1 polymer ?
#
loop_
_entity_poly.entity_id
_entity_poly.type
_entity_poly.pdbx_seq_one_letter_code
_entity_poly.pdbx_strand_id
1 'polypeptide(L)'
;MPIDDQLTQITRTGQSNWESKNILAVSFAPLVQQNRGDGEKADTVQLPPVTVRSLQDLSRIYIRRTLRSLVPDDGLEKSAPRVPQKRKRRRCRRRRINTYVFVGNQLIPQMVESEEEEHNEEEHNKELEEEEERDIGDIEIIKQVNVLRDQIMALPLPESLKAYLLYFREK
;
A
#
# COMPACT_ATOMS: atom_id res chain seq x y z
N MET A 1 -9.02 -10.82 -23.56
CA MET A 1 -7.74 -10.21 -24.00
C MET A 1 -8.12 -9.08 -24.95
N PRO A 2 -7.55 -7.87 -24.84
CA PRO A 2 -7.85 -6.82 -25.80
C PRO A 2 -7.41 -7.31 -27.18
N ILE A 3 -8.31 -7.20 -28.15
CA ILE A 3 -8.05 -7.47 -29.55
C ILE A 3 -8.07 -6.07 -30.19
N ASP A 4 -6.99 -5.73 -30.90
CA ASP A 4 -6.86 -4.57 -31.80
C ASP A 4 -6.56 -3.17 -31.21
N ASP A 5 -6.10 -3.03 -29.96
CA ASP A 5 -5.57 -1.76 -29.39
C ASP A 5 -6.50 -0.52 -29.56
N GLN A 6 -7.81 -0.75 -29.57
CA GLN A 6 -8.81 0.29 -29.78
C GLN A 6 -9.83 0.31 -28.64
N LEU A 7 -10.17 1.51 -28.16
CA LEU A 7 -11.22 1.70 -27.16
C LEU A 7 -12.56 1.78 -27.88
N THR A 8 -13.38 0.74 -27.71
CA THR A 8 -14.73 0.69 -28.29
C THR A 8 -15.80 0.92 -27.23
N GLN A 9 -16.75 1.82 -27.51
CA GLN A 9 -18.00 1.91 -26.78
C GLN A 9 -18.96 0.86 -27.32
N ILE A 10 -19.47 -0.02 -26.46
CA ILE A 10 -20.50 -0.97 -26.81
C ILE A 10 -21.77 -0.58 -26.06
N THR A 11 -22.78 -0.13 -26.80
CA THR A 11 -24.06 0.33 -26.23
C THR A 11 -25.16 -0.63 -26.64
N ARG A 12 -25.94 -1.10 -25.66
CA ARG A 12 -27.11 -1.95 -25.93
C ARG A 12 -28.24 -1.09 -26.49
N THR A 13 -28.70 -1.37 -27.71
CA THR A 13 -29.81 -0.64 -28.35
C THR A 13 -31.10 -1.46 -28.37
N GLY A 14 -31.04 -2.77 -28.12
CA GLY A 14 -32.23 -3.63 -28.04
C GLY A 14 -31.99 -4.94 -27.31
N GLN A 15 -32.99 -5.84 -27.35
CA GLN A 15 -32.92 -7.10 -26.62
C GLN A 15 -31.79 -8.02 -27.10
N SER A 16 -31.54 -8.03 -28.42
CA SER A 16 -30.45 -8.76 -29.08
C SER A 16 -29.49 -7.87 -29.87
N ASN A 17 -29.63 -6.55 -29.79
CA ASN A 17 -28.91 -5.61 -30.66
C ASN A 17 -27.96 -4.73 -29.84
N TRP A 18 -26.75 -4.57 -30.38
CA TRP A 18 -25.67 -3.78 -29.79
C TRP A 18 -25.05 -2.90 -30.87
N GLU A 19 -24.76 -1.66 -30.52
CA GLU A 19 -24.03 -0.71 -31.36
C GLU A 19 -22.59 -0.62 -30.81
N SER A 20 -21.60 -0.83 -31.68
CA SER A 20 -20.18 -0.70 -31.35
C SER A 20 -19.60 0.53 -32.04
N LYS A 21 -18.98 1.43 -31.28
CA LYS A 21 -18.33 2.64 -31.78
C LYS A 21 -16.87 2.67 -31.37
N ASN A 22 -15.98 2.87 -32.32
CA ASN A 22 -14.58 3.12 -32.03
C ASN A 22 -14.42 4.56 -31.53
N ILE A 23 -14.00 4.75 -30.29
CA ILE A 23 -13.90 6.09 -29.71
C ILE A 23 -12.49 6.62 -29.95
N LEU A 24 -11.45 5.83 -29.63
CA LEU A 24 -10.06 6.24 -29.73
C LEU A 24 -9.13 5.05 -29.95
N ALA A 25 -8.07 5.27 -30.73
CA ALA A 25 -6.90 4.42 -30.70
C ALA A 25 -6.18 4.63 -29.36
N VAL A 26 -5.84 3.54 -28.68
CA VAL A 26 -5.14 3.58 -27.39
C VAL A 26 -3.92 2.69 -27.49
N SER A 27 -2.75 3.26 -27.19
CA SER A 27 -1.56 2.45 -27.01
C SER A 27 -1.57 1.87 -25.60
N PHE A 28 -1.68 0.55 -25.51
CA PHE A 28 -1.43 -0.14 -24.25
C PHE A 28 0.08 -0.35 -24.08
N ALA A 29 0.56 -0.28 -22.84
CA ALA A 29 1.92 -0.70 -22.55
C ALA A 29 2.06 -2.17 -22.95
N PRO A 30 3.09 -2.56 -23.73
CA PRO A 30 3.27 -3.95 -24.12
C PRO A 30 3.41 -4.78 -22.86
N LEU A 31 2.50 -5.75 -22.69
CA LEU A 31 2.64 -6.73 -21.63
C LEU A 31 3.85 -7.59 -22.00
N VAL A 32 4.88 -7.56 -21.15
CA VAL A 32 6.04 -8.45 -21.28
C VAL A 32 5.55 -9.87 -21.03
N GLN A 33 5.11 -10.54 -22.07
CA GLN A 33 4.91 -11.98 -22.04
C GLN A 33 6.31 -12.59 -21.97
N GLN A 34 6.64 -13.19 -20.82
CA GLN A 34 7.85 -14.00 -20.72
C GLN A 34 7.78 -15.06 -21.83
N ASN A 35 8.73 -14.97 -22.76
CA ASN A 35 8.77 -15.82 -23.94
C ASN A 35 8.78 -17.28 -23.48
N ARG A 36 7.81 -18.07 -23.94
CA ARG A 36 7.76 -19.52 -23.67
C ARG A 36 8.64 -20.32 -24.64
N GLY A 37 9.33 -19.62 -25.55
CA GLY A 37 10.38 -20.18 -26.38
C GLY A 37 11.66 -20.34 -25.57
N ASP A 38 12.16 -21.56 -25.57
CA ASP A 38 13.39 -22.05 -24.93
C ASP A 38 13.24 -22.40 -23.45
N GLY A 39 13.35 -23.71 -23.20
CA GLY A 39 13.11 -24.40 -21.92
C GLY A 39 14.13 -24.11 -20.82
N GLU A 40 14.48 -22.85 -20.62
CA GLU A 40 15.15 -22.40 -19.42
C GLU A 40 14.06 -22.16 -18.37
N LYS A 41 14.07 -23.00 -17.32
CA LYS A 41 13.04 -23.02 -16.27
C LYS A 41 12.74 -21.59 -15.85
N ALA A 42 11.50 -21.15 -16.09
CA ALA A 42 11.01 -19.85 -15.63
C ALA A 42 11.53 -19.64 -14.21
N ASP A 43 12.21 -18.52 -13.96
CA ASP A 43 12.85 -18.18 -12.69
C ASP A 43 11.85 -18.41 -11.54
N THR A 44 11.84 -19.64 -11.01
CA THR A 44 10.82 -20.09 -10.08
C THR A 44 11.21 -19.45 -8.76
N VAL A 45 10.47 -18.42 -8.37
CA VAL A 45 10.60 -17.78 -7.07
C VAL A 45 10.48 -18.88 -6.01
N GLN A 46 11.60 -19.22 -5.38
CA GLN A 46 11.65 -20.18 -4.29
C GLN A 46 10.91 -19.56 -3.11
N LEU A 47 9.67 -19.96 -2.91
CA LEU A 47 8.91 -19.57 -1.75
C LEU A 47 9.51 -20.28 -0.52
N PRO A 48 9.55 -19.62 0.64
CA PRO A 48 9.89 -20.29 1.90
C PRO A 48 9.02 -21.54 2.06
N PRO A 49 9.57 -22.63 2.60
CA PRO A 49 8.81 -23.85 2.81
C PRO A 49 7.56 -23.57 3.64
N VAL A 50 6.43 -24.14 3.23
CA VAL A 50 5.16 -23.98 3.94
C VAL A 50 5.25 -24.75 5.25
N THR A 51 5.68 -24.07 6.31
CA THR A 51 5.69 -24.63 7.67
C THR A 51 4.41 -24.25 8.40
N VAL A 52 3.68 -25.24 8.90
CA VAL A 52 2.58 -24.99 9.82
C VAL A 52 3.12 -24.46 11.15
N ARG A 53 2.41 -23.52 11.78
CA ARG A 53 2.78 -23.03 13.11
C ARG A 53 2.66 -24.17 14.13
N SER A 54 3.60 -24.26 15.06
CA SER A 54 3.53 -25.24 16.14
C SER A 54 2.32 -24.97 17.05
N LEU A 55 1.79 -26.00 17.69
CA LEU A 55 0.71 -25.86 18.68
C LEU A 55 1.08 -24.85 19.78
N GLN A 56 2.36 -24.82 20.16
CA GLN A 56 2.93 -23.86 21.09
C GLN A 56 2.77 -22.41 20.59
N ASP A 57 3.13 -22.12 19.34
CA ASP A 57 2.98 -20.77 18.79
C ASP A 57 1.50 -20.38 18.67
N LEU A 58 0.64 -21.32 18.26
CA LEU A 58 -0.81 -21.11 18.20
C LEU A 58 -1.41 -20.82 19.58
N SER A 59 -1.03 -21.56 20.62
CA SER A 59 -1.50 -21.34 21.98
C SER A 59 -1.02 -19.99 22.53
N ARG A 60 0.24 -19.63 22.27
CA ARG A 60 0.81 -18.31 22.62
C ARG A 60 0.02 -17.19 21.96
N ILE A 61 -0.26 -17.29 20.66
CA ILE A 61 -1.04 -16.31 19.91
C ILE A 61 -2.45 -16.19 20.49
N TYR A 62 -3.09 -17.32 20.79
CA TYR A 62 -4.45 -17.35 21.32
C TYR A 62 -4.53 -16.68 22.69
N ILE A 63 -3.64 -17.05 23.63
CA ILE A 63 -3.57 -16.43 24.97
C ILE A 63 -3.33 -14.92 24.87
N ARG A 64 -2.39 -14.49 24.02
CA ARG A 64 -2.13 -13.05 23.81
C ARG A 64 -3.31 -12.32 23.15
N ARG A 65 -4.10 -13.01 22.33
CA ARG A 65 -5.30 -12.46 21.71
C ARG A 65 -6.42 -12.31 22.74
N THR A 66 -6.62 -13.31 23.59
CA THR A 66 -7.63 -13.24 24.65
C THR A 66 -7.30 -12.16 25.67
N LEU A 67 -6.03 -11.99 26.05
CA LEU A 67 -5.62 -10.90 26.94
C LEU A 67 -5.90 -9.52 26.33
N ARG A 68 -5.61 -9.34 25.03
CA ARG A 68 -5.98 -8.10 24.31
C ARG A 68 -7.47 -7.86 24.25
N SER A 69 -8.30 -8.89 24.04
CA SER A 69 -9.76 -8.72 23.98
C SER A 69 -10.41 -8.48 25.34
N LEU A 70 -9.74 -8.85 26.43
CA LEU A 70 -10.23 -8.62 27.79
C LEU A 70 -9.93 -7.19 28.28
N VAL A 71 -9.07 -6.44 27.58
CA VAL A 71 -8.99 -4.98 27.76
C VAL A 71 -10.20 -4.39 27.05
N PRO A 72 -11.22 -3.87 27.76
CA PRO A 72 -12.13 -2.93 27.13
C PRO A 72 -11.26 -1.76 26.67
N ASP A 73 -11.24 -1.58 25.36
CA ASP A 73 -10.73 -0.38 24.75
C ASP A 73 -11.67 0.76 25.15
N ASP A 74 -11.33 1.45 26.25
CA ASP A 74 -12.04 2.64 26.69
C ASP A 74 -11.79 3.84 25.74
N GLY A 75 -11.72 3.64 24.41
CA GLY A 75 -11.74 4.78 23.49
C GLY A 75 -11.26 4.69 22.03
N LEU A 76 -11.08 3.54 21.37
CA LEU A 76 -10.82 3.54 19.92
C LEU A 76 -11.79 2.66 19.11
N GLU A 77 -12.82 3.34 18.63
CA GLU A 77 -13.67 2.90 17.54
C GLU A 77 -12.91 2.04 16.50
N LYS A 78 -13.32 0.77 16.40
CA LYS A 78 -13.17 -0.17 15.28
C LYS A 78 -12.28 0.37 14.15
N SER A 79 -10.96 0.14 14.26
CA SER A 79 -10.07 0.38 13.13
C SER A 79 -10.53 -0.43 11.91
N ALA A 80 -10.92 0.31 10.87
CA ALA A 80 -11.32 -0.20 9.57
C ALA A 80 -10.23 -1.11 8.94
N PRO A 81 -10.58 -2.01 8.00
CA PRO A 81 -9.61 -2.89 7.37
C PRO A 81 -8.51 -2.07 6.66
N ARG A 82 -7.28 -2.19 7.15
CA ARG A 82 -6.09 -1.49 6.65
C ARG A 82 -5.86 -1.81 5.16
N VAL A 83 -5.98 -0.80 4.30
CA VAL A 83 -5.66 -0.91 2.87
C VAL A 83 -4.13 -0.92 2.71
N PRO A 84 -3.54 -1.82 1.88
CA PRO A 84 -2.10 -1.88 1.68
C PRO A 84 -1.59 -0.62 0.97
N GLN A 85 -0.73 0.15 1.64
CA GLN A 85 -0.12 1.36 1.09
C GLN A 85 0.86 1.02 -0.05
N LYS A 86 0.60 1.55 -1.24
CA LYS A 86 1.46 1.39 -2.42
C LYS A 86 2.70 2.29 -2.28
N ARG A 87 3.89 1.70 -2.26
CA ARG A 87 5.17 2.43 -2.32
C ARG A 87 5.27 3.19 -3.65
N LYS A 88 5.18 4.53 -3.63
CA LYS A 88 5.44 5.37 -4.81
C LYS A 88 6.95 5.40 -5.10
N ARG A 89 7.34 5.11 -6.35
CA ARG A 89 8.72 5.32 -6.85
C ARG A 89 8.97 6.82 -7.04
N ARG A 90 10.04 7.35 -6.44
CA ARG A 90 10.52 8.73 -6.62
C ARG A 90 10.68 9.07 -8.11
N ARG A 91 9.96 10.07 -8.61
CA ARG A 91 10.25 10.72 -9.91
C ARG A 91 11.29 11.82 -9.69
N CYS A 92 12.44 11.71 -10.34
CA CYS A 92 13.41 12.80 -10.39
C CYS A 92 12.80 14.00 -11.14
N ARG A 93 12.70 15.16 -10.46
CA ARG A 93 12.22 16.44 -11.00
C ARG A 93 13.17 16.93 -12.11
N ARG A 94 12.87 16.64 -13.38
CA ARG A 94 13.46 17.39 -14.50
C ARG A 94 12.63 18.66 -14.67
N ARG A 95 13.26 19.84 -14.53
CA ARG A 95 12.69 21.15 -14.88
C ARG A 95 12.18 21.08 -16.33
N ARG A 96 10.86 21.03 -16.51
CA ARG A 96 10.21 20.99 -17.82
C ARG A 96 9.86 22.42 -18.21
N ILE A 97 10.19 22.80 -19.44
CA ILE A 97 9.70 24.04 -20.05
C ILE A 97 8.20 23.81 -20.26
N ASN A 98 7.35 24.58 -19.58
CA ASN A 98 5.91 24.34 -19.56
C ASN A 98 5.16 25.09 -20.68
N THR A 99 5.73 26.15 -21.26
CA THR A 99 5.09 26.91 -22.33
C THR A 99 6.10 27.52 -23.30
N TYR A 100 5.71 27.61 -24.58
CA TYR A 100 6.47 28.29 -25.63
C TYR A 100 5.68 29.49 -26.13
N VAL A 101 6.34 30.65 -26.21
CA VAL A 101 5.72 31.89 -26.69
C VAL A 101 6.44 32.34 -27.96
N PHE A 102 5.67 32.73 -28.97
CA PHE A 102 6.20 33.27 -30.22
C PHE A 102 6.48 34.77 -30.07
N VAL A 103 7.73 35.17 -30.32
CA VAL A 103 8.12 36.57 -30.43
C VAL A 103 8.80 36.77 -31.79
N GLY A 104 8.04 37.34 -32.75
CA GLY A 104 8.45 37.38 -34.15
C GLY A 104 8.47 35.99 -34.79
N ASN A 105 9.53 35.66 -35.53
CA ASN A 105 9.71 34.35 -36.20
C ASN A 105 10.48 33.33 -35.34
N GLN A 106 10.73 33.61 -34.06
CA GLN A 106 11.46 32.71 -33.16
C GLN A 106 10.58 32.28 -31.98
N LEU A 107 10.70 30.99 -31.62
CA LEU A 107 9.95 30.35 -30.54
C LEU A 107 10.82 30.33 -29.27
N ILE A 108 10.40 31.02 -28.22
CA ILE A 108 11.21 31.16 -27.00
C ILE A 108 10.53 30.40 -25.84
N PRO A 109 11.27 29.50 -25.15
CA PRO A 109 10.84 28.91 -23.88
C PRO A 109 10.66 29.96 -22.78
N GLN A 110 9.47 30.05 -22.19
CA GLN A 110 9.22 30.92 -21.02
C GLN A 110 8.89 30.08 -19.79
N MET A 111 9.49 30.42 -18.65
CA MET A 111 9.08 29.91 -17.34
C MET A 111 8.02 30.87 -16.79
N VAL A 112 6.82 30.37 -16.53
CA VAL A 112 5.80 31.08 -15.77
C VAL A 112 5.70 30.38 -14.41
N GLU A 113 5.72 31.14 -13.32
CA GLU A 113 5.39 30.65 -11.99
C GLU A 113 3.92 30.20 -12.04
N SER A 114 3.75 28.87 -12.06
CA SER A 114 2.47 28.21 -12.24
C SER A 114 1.85 27.97 -10.86
N GLU A 115 0.52 27.88 -10.84
CA GLU A 115 -0.38 27.37 -9.78
C GLU A 115 0.07 26.01 -9.15
N GLU A 116 1.12 25.41 -9.74
CA GLU A 116 1.86 24.25 -9.26
C GLU A 116 2.60 24.50 -7.93
N GLU A 117 2.95 25.75 -7.59
CA GLU A 117 3.59 26.07 -6.29
C GLU A 117 2.63 25.90 -5.11
N GLU A 118 1.39 26.41 -5.23
CA GLU A 118 0.32 26.22 -4.23
C GLU A 118 -0.05 24.73 -4.08
N HIS A 119 -0.10 23.99 -5.21
CA HIS A 119 -0.33 22.55 -5.20
C HIS A 119 0.81 21.76 -4.52
N ASN A 120 2.06 22.23 -4.66
CA ASN A 120 3.23 21.59 -4.08
C ASN A 120 3.38 21.88 -2.57
N GLU A 121 2.87 23.03 -2.08
CA GLU A 121 2.72 23.31 -0.65
C GLU A 121 1.61 22.45 0.00
N GLU A 122 0.47 22.29 -0.68
CA GLU A 122 -0.58 21.39 -0.22
C GLU A 122 -0.14 19.91 -0.21
N GLU A 123 0.62 19.46 -1.21
CA GLU A 123 1.20 18.10 -1.20
C GLU A 123 2.21 17.94 -0.06
N HIS A 124 3.03 18.95 0.23
CA HIS A 124 3.99 18.88 1.33
C HIS A 124 3.31 18.87 2.70
N ASN A 125 2.27 19.69 2.90
CA ASN A 125 1.47 19.67 4.12
C ASN A 125 0.74 18.33 4.30
N LYS A 126 0.19 17.75 3.24
CA LYS A 126 -0.40 16.40 3.28
C LYS A 126 0.64 15.32 3.60
N GLU A 127 1.86 15.43 3.07
CA GLU A 127 2.94 14.49 3.40
C GLU A 127 3.35 14.57 4.88
N LEU A 128 3.37 15.77 5.46
CA LEU A 128 3.63 15.99 6.89
C LEU A 128 2.50 15.45 7.76
N GLU A 129 1.24 15.73 7.41
CA GLU A 129 0.07 15.17 8.10
C GLU A 129 0.07 13.62 8.05
N GLU A 130 0.38 13.03 6.90
CA GLU A 130 0.50 11.56 6.76
C GLU A 130 1.69 10.99 7.54
N GLU A 131 2.77 11.75 7.75
CA GLU A 131 3.93 11.31 8.54
C GLU A 131 3.63 11.38 10.04
N GLU A 132 2.97 12.45 10.48
CA GLU A 132 2.48 12.59 11.85
C GLU A 132 1.44 11.51 12.20
N GLU A 133 0.50 11.20 11.30
CA GLU A 133 -0.46 10.10 11.50
C GLU A 133 0.23 8.74 11.62
N ARG A 134 1.30 8.50 10.84
CA ARG A 134 2.10 7.26 10.93
C ARG A 134 2.82 7.17 12.27
N ASP A 135 3.45 8.25 12.70
CA ASP A 135 4.16 8.33 13.97
C ASP A 135 3.21 8.14 15.16
N ILE A 136 2.02 8.74 15.12
CA ILE A 136 0.95 8.54 16.11
C ILE A 136 0.53 7.06 16.15
N GLY A 137 0.35 6.43 14.98
CA GLY A 137 0.00 5.01 14.88
C GLY A 137 1.07 4.09 15.47
N ASP A 138 2.35 4.39 15.24
CA ASP A 138 3.47 3.62 15.78
C ASP A 138 3.61 3.79 17.31
N ILE A 139 3.42 5.02 17.81
CA ILE A 139 3.37 5.32 19.25
C ILE A 139 2.21 4.56 19.92
N GLU A 140 1.05 4.51 19.29
CA GLU A 140 -0.11 3.80 19.79
C GLU A 140 0.12 2.28 19.81
N ILE A 141 0.75 1.72 18.79
CA ILE A 141 1.14 0.30 18.75
C ILE A 141 2.11 -0.01 19.90
N ILE A 142 3.11 0.84 20.16
CA ILE A 142 4.05 0.67 21.28
C ILE A 142 3.30 0.73 22.62
N LYS A 143 2.38 1.69 22.79
CA LYS A 143 1.54 1.82 23.99
C LYS A 143 0.68 0.57 24.21
N GLN A 144 0.04 0.04 23.16
CA GLN A 144 -0.74 -1.20 23.24
C GLN A 144 0.14 -2.43 23.57
N VAL A 145 1.37 -2.49 23.06
CA VAL A 145 2.35 -3.54 23.40
C VAL A 145 2.74 -3.47 24.88
N ASN A 146 2.86 -2.27 25.45
CA ASN A 146 3.16 -2.08 26.87
C ASN A 146 2.02 -2.55 27.77
N VAL A 147 0.76 -2.24 27.42
CA VAL A 147 -0.41 -2.70 28.20
C VAL A 147 -0.45 -4.23 28.28
N LEU A 148 -0.28 -4.93 27.15
CA LEU A 148 -0.27 -6.39 27.16
C LEU A 148 0.94 -6.96 27.94
N ARG A 149 2.08 -6.27 27.95
CA ARG A 149 3.23 -6.67 28.75
C ARG A 149 2.88 -6.62 30.24
N ASP A 150 2.31 -5.52 30.71
CA ASP A 150 1.93 -5.33 32.11
C ASP A 150 0.90 -6.37 32.56
N GLN A 151 -0.08 -6.66 31.71
CA GLN A 151 -1.04 -7.74 31.95
C GLN A 151 -0.37 -9.09 32.13
N ILE A 152 0.54 -9.48 31.24
CA ILE A 152 1.26 -10.75 31.34
C ILE A 152 2.09 -10.80 32.64
N MET A 153 2.71 -9.68 33.02
CA MET A 153 3.53 -9.60 34.23
C MET A 153 2.69 -9.68 35.52
N ALA A 154 1.44 -9.19 35.50
CA ALA A 154 0.51 -9.25 36.63
C ALA A 154 -0.09 -10.65 36.88
N LEU A 155 -0.05 -11.54 35.88
CA LEU A 155 -0.61 -12.89 36.04
C LEU A 155 0.17 -13.72 37.08
N PRO A 156 -0.50 -14.58 37.86
CA PRO A 156 0.13 -15.51 38.80
C PRO A 156 0.72 -16.73 38.05
N LEU A 157 1.64 -16.46 37.13
CA LEU A 157 2.32 -17.46 36.31
C LEU A 157 3.82 -17.52 36.66
N PRO A 158 4.46 -18.71 36.51
CA PRO A 158 5.91 -18.82 36.54
C PRO A 158 6.60 -17.89 35.52
N GLU A 159 7.80 -17.40 35.86
CA GLU A 159 8.56 -16.47 35.02
C GLU A 159 8.87 -17.05 33.63
N SER A 160 9.11 -18.37 33.55
CA SER A 160 9.33 -19.07 32.29
C SER A 160 8.13 -18.95 31.34
N LEU A 161 6.90 -18.98 31.86
CA LEU A 161 5.69 -18.82 31.06
C LEU A 161 5.44 -17.35 30.68
N LYS A 162 5.79 -16.41 31.56
CA LYS A 162 5.73 -14.97 31.24
C LYS A 162 6.69 -14.64 30.09
N ALA A 163 7.94 -15.08 30.20
CA ALA A 163 8.94 -14.93 29.15
C ALA A 163 8.49 -15.61 27.86
N TYR A 164 7.94 -16.83 27.94
CA TYR A 164 7.38 -17.53 26.81
C TYR A 164 6.27 -16.73 26.11
N LEU A 165 5.34 -16.13 26.86
CA LEU A 165 4.27 -15.29 26.30
C LEU A 165 4.83 -14.00 25.70
N LEU A 166 5.94 -13.47 26.21
CA LEU A 166 6.63 -12.27 25.71
C LEU A 166 7.66 -12.56 24.61
N TYR A 167 7.67 -13.77 24.05
CA TYR A 167 8.67 -14.20 23.04
C TYR A 167 10.12 -14.06 23.52
N PHE A 168 10.36 -14.20 24.83
CA PHE A 168 11.68 -14.04 25.45
C PHE A 168 12.34 -12.70 25.11
N ARG A 169 11.56 -11.66 24.78
CA ARG A 169 12.09 -10.32 24.60
C ARG A 169 12.62 -9.82 25.94
N GLU A 170 13.83 -9.30 25.92
CA GLU A 170 14.46 -8.72 27.10
C GLU A 170 13.68 -7.50 27.62
N LYS A 171 14.02 -7.08 28.84
CA LYS A 171 13.44 -5.90 29.50
C LYS A 171 14.08 -4.63 28.97
#